data_AF-A0A3M0YVT4-F1
#
_entry.id   AF-A0A3M0YVT4-F1
#
_cell.length_a   1.000
_cell.length_b   1.000
_cell.length_c   1.000
_cell.angle_alpha   90.00
_cell.angle_beta   90.00
_cell.angle_gamma   90.00
#
_symmetry.space_group_name_H-M   'P 1'
#
loop_
_entity.id
_entity.type
_entity.pdbx_description
1 polymer ?
#
loop_
_entity_poly.entity_id
_entity_poly.type
_entity_poly.pdbx_seq_one_letter_code
_entity_poly.pdbx_strand_id
1 'polypeptide(L)' 'VGQTFDGISIVYQDDVISGLDDYVKTHKIDILALFIPARRLWERLFHSSVSQRMVYHSTTPLLIFHE' A
#
# COMPACT_ATOMS: atom_id res chain seq x y z
N VAL A 1 -3.43 17.25 5.47
CA VAL A 1 -4.66 16.77 6.15
C VAL A 1 -5.62 16.30 5.07
N GLY A 2 -5.76 14.99 4.89
CA GLY A 2 -6.67 14.40 3.90
C GLY A 2 -8.11 14.42 4.42
N GLN A 3 -9.08 14.66 3.54
CA GLN A 3 -10.50 14.56 3.88
C GLN A 3 -10.97 13.11 3.73
N THR A 4 -11.62 12.57 4.76
CA THR A 4 -12.20 11.22 4.74
C THR A 4 -13.64 11.30 4.27
N PHE A 5 -13.96 10.61 3.18
CA PHE A 5 -15.33 10.44 2.69
C PHE A 5 -15.73 8.99 2.97
N ASP A 6 -16.65 8.78 3.91
CA ASP A 6 -17.33 7.52 4.23
C ASP A 6 -16.62 6.22 3.78
N GLY A 7 -15.49 5.90 4.44
CA GLY A 7 -14.69 4.69 4.20
C GLY A 7 -13.54 4.82 3.18
N ILE A 8 -13.36 5.98 2.55
CA ILE A 8 -12.27 6.29 1.62
C ILE A 8 -11.38 7.38 2.21
N SER A 9 -10.08 7.08 2.30
CA SER A 9 -9.05 8.02 2.74
C SER A 9 -8.13 8.40 1.58
N ILE A 10 -7.88 9.70 1.41
CA ILE A 10 -6.91 10.22 0.45
C ILE A 10 -5.66 10.66 1.21
N VAL A 11 -4.51 10.09 0.85
CA VAL A 11 -3.21 10.38 1.45
C VAL A 11 -2.32 11.07 0.42
N TYR A 12 -1.78 12.23 0.78
CA TYR A 12 -0.83 12.98 -0.05
C TYR A 12 0.58 12.78 0.50
N GLN A 13 1.47 12.21 -0.31
CA GLN A 13 2.88 12.00 0.02
C GLN A 13 3.72 12.00 -1.26
N ASP A 14 4.99 12.44 -1.18
CA ASP A 14 5.92 12.45 -2.31
C ASP A 14 6.27 11.04 -2.82
N ASP A 15 6.33 10.09 -1.88
CA ASP A 15 6.55 8.67 -2.14
C ASP A 15 5.37 7.84 -1.64
N VAL A 16 4.81 7.04 -2.55
CA VAL A 16 3.62 6.21 -2.27
C VAL A 16 3.89 5.23 -1.14
N ILE A 17 5.13 4.76 -1.00
CA ILE A 17 5.47 3.64 -0.10
C ILE A 17 5.65 4.15 1.32
N SER A 18 6.34 5.26 1.46
CA SER A 18 6.44 6.00 2.71
C SER A 18 5.05 6.41 3.18
N GLY A 19 4.20 6.90 2.28
CA GLY A 19 2.83 7.28 2.61
C GLY A 19 1.97 6.09 3.06
N LEU A 20 2.11 4.93 2.40
CA LEU A 20 1.41 3.70 2.76
C LEU A 20 1.89 3.16 4.11
N ASP A 21 3.21 3.13 4.36
CA ASP A 21 3.80 2.67 5.62
C ASP A 21 3.37 3.53 6.81
N ASP A 22 3.43 4.85 6.67
CA ASP A 22 2.97 5.80 7.69
C ASP A 22 1.46 5.64 7.96
N TYR A 23 0.67 5.43 6.91
CA TYR A 23 -0.77 5.24 7.04
C TYR A 23 -1.11 3.93 7.77
N VAL A 24 -0.48 2.82 7.39
CA VAL A 24 -0.66 1.50 8.03
C VAL A 24 -0.28 1.55 9.51
N LYS A 25 0.86 2.16 9.86
CA LYS A 25 1.33 2.29 11.24
C LYS A 25 0.43 3.16 12.09
N THR A 26 0.03 4.32 11.57
CA THR A 26 -0.79 5.30 12.31
C THR A 26 -2.18 4.74 12.60
N HIS A 27 -2.77 4.02 11.64
CA HIS A 27 -4.13 3.48 11.77
C HIS A 27 -4.18 2.05 12.30
N LYS A 28 -3.01 1.45 12.62
CA LYS A 28 -2.89 0.07 13.13
C LYS A 28 -3.67 -0.94 12.28
N ILE A 29 -3.45 -0.89 10.97
CA ILE A 29 -4.14 -1.78 10.03
C ILE A 29 -3.67 -3.22 10.26
N ASP A 30 -4.62 -4.14 10.46
CA ASP A 30 -4.31 -5.55 10.72
C ASP A 30 -4.06 -6.37 9.44
N ILE A 31 -4.70 -6.00 8.33
CA ILE A 31 -4.55 -6.68 7.03
C ILE A 31 -4.58 -5.64 5.91
N LEU A 32 -3.61 -5.74 5.00
CA LEU A 32 -3.60 -4.95 3.77
C LEU A 32 -4.06 -5.82 2.61
N ALA A 33 -5.10 -5.37 1.89
CA ALA A 33 -5.59 -6.03 0.69
C ALA A 33 -5.36 -5.16 -0.54
N LEU A 34 -4.63 -5.67 -1.54
CA LEU A 34 -4.34 -4.96 -2.77
C LEU A 34 -5.01 -5.67 -3.96
N PHE A 35 -5.87 -4.94 -4.67
CA PHE A 35 -6.37 -5.36 -5.98
C PHE A 35 -5.59 -4.61 -7.06
N ILE A 36 -4.88 -5.34 -7.92
CA ILE A 36 -3.98 -4.75 -8.90
C ILE A 36 -4.31 -5.29 -10.30
N PRO A 37 -5.18 -4.59 -11.08
CA PRO A 37 -5.40 -4.94 -12.48
C PRO A 37 -4.12 -4.70 -13.30
N ALA A 38 -3.84 -5.59 -14.25
CA ALA A 38 -2.50 -5.99 -14.71
C ALA A 38 -1.48 -4.92 -15.22
N ARG A 39 -0.21 -5.35 -15.16
CA ARG A 39 1.08 -4.88 -15.72
C ARG A 39 1.66 -3.53 -15.25
N ARG A 40 1.02 -2.38 -15.52
CA ARG A 40 1.68 -1.06 -15.28
C ARG A 40 1.86 -0.72 -13.80
N LEU A 41 0.92 -1.15 -12.95
CA LEU A 41 1.02 -0.92 -11.51
C LEU A 41 2.00 -1.91 -10.86
N TRP A 42 2.02 -3.17 -11.31
CA TRP A 42 3.01 -4.15 -10.90
C TRP A 42 4.42 -3.73 -11.31
N GLU A 43 4.64 -3.23 -12.52
CA GLU A 43 5.96 -2.69 -12.90
C GLU A 43 6.39 -1.60 -11.92
N ARG A 44 5.55 -0.62 -11.56
CA ARG A 44 5.89 0.42 -10.56
C ARG A 44 6.08 -0.12 -9.13
N LEU A 45 5.30 -1.12 -8.71
CA LEU A 45 5.36 -1.73 -7.38
C LEU A 45 6.44 -2.83 -7.27
N PHE A 46 6.91 -3.39 -8.39
CA PHE A 46 7.88 -4.49 -8.52
C PHE A 46 9.10 -4.09 -9.34
N HIS A 47 9.29 -2.80 -9.64
CA HIS A 47 10.61 -2.20 -9.87
C HIS A 47 11.41 -2.33 -8.57
N SER A 48 11.84 -3.57 -8.29
CA SER A 48 12.82 -4.11 -7.35
C SER A 48 12.97 -3.55 -5.94
N SER A 49 12.03 -2.77 -5.39
CA SER A 49 12.19 -2.26 -4.02
C SER A 49 10.93 -2.25 -3.17
N VAL A 50 9.77 -1.95 -3.75
CA VAL A 50 8.56 -1.64 -2.98
C VAL A 50 7.87 -2.89 -2.43
N SER A 51 7.38 -3.76 -3.31
CA SER A 51 6.64 -4.96 -2.89
C SER A 51 7.55 -5.93 -2.17
N GLN A 52 8.84 -5.99 -2.55
CA GLN A 52 9.85 -6.70 -1.78
C GLN A 52 10.01 -6.10 -0.38
N ARG A 53 10.15 -4.78 -0.22
CA ARG A 53 10.26 -4.17 1.12
C ARG A 53 8.98 -4.36 1.94
N MET A 54 7.80 -4.33 1.34
CA MET A 54 6.55 -4.65 2.04
C MET A 54 6.50 -6.12 2.47
N VAL A 55 6.87 -7.07 1.61
CA VAL A 55 6.91 -8.51 1.95
C VAL A 55 8.02 -8.82 2.98
N TYR A 56 9.17 -8.15 2.92
CA TYR A 56 10.32 -8.41 3.80
C TYR A 56 10.34 -7.60 5.10
N HIS A 57 9.61 -6.48 5.20
CA HIS A 57 9.66 -5.58 6.36
C HIS A 57 8.29 -5.15 6.93
N SER A 58 7.17 -5.47 6.28
CA SER A 58 5.84 -5.22 6.87
C SER A 58 5.53 -6.30 7.91
N THR A 59 5.22 -5.88 9.14
CA THR A 59 4.61 -6.74 10.15
C THR A 59 3.12 -7.01 9.88
N THR A 60 2.53 -6.31 8.89
CA THR A 60 1.13 -6.44 8.50
C THR A 60 0.99 -7.43 7.35
N PRO A 61 0.19 -8.51 7.51
CA PRO A 61 -0.13 -9.45 6.44
C PRO A 61 -0.68 -8.76 5.18
N LEU A 62 -0.16 -9.17 4.02
CA LEU A 62 -0.54 -8.64 2.71
C LEU A 62 -1.30 -9.70 1.90
N LEU A 63 -2.53 -9.39 1.53
CA LEU A 63 -3.36 -10.17 0.61
C LEU A 63 -3.34 -9.49 -0.76
N ILE A 64 -2.91 -10.20 -1.80
CA ILE A 64 -2.90 -9.66 -3.16
C ILE A 64 -3.83 -10.49 -4.04
N PHE A 65 -4.77 -9.81 -4.69
CA PHE A 65 -5.62 -10.40 -5.70
C PHE A 65 -4.98 -10.24 -7.08
N HIS A 66 -4.85 -11.36 -7.79
CA HIS A 66 -4.38 -11.43 -9.17
C HIS A 66 -5.50 -11.98 -10.06
N GLU A 67 -5.69 -11.39 -11.25
CA GLU A 67 -6.45 -11.99 -12.36
C GLU A 67 -5.52 -12.79 -13.26
#